data_AF-A0A1C6GT36-F1
#
_entry.id   AF-A0A1C6GT36-F1
#
_cell.length_a   1.000
_cell.length_b   1.000
_cell.length_c   1.000
_cell.angle_alpha   90.00
_cell.angle_beta   90.00
_cell.angle_gamma   90.00
#
_symmetry.space_group_name_H-M   'P 1'
#
loop_
_entity.id
_entity.type
_entity.pdbx_description
1 polymer ?
#
loop_
_entity_poly.entity_id
_entity_poly.type
_entity_poly.pdbx_seq_one_letter_code
_entity_poly.pdbx_strand_id
1 'polypeptide(L)'
;MGKRPKRKIVLFLVEGKSDREALQLAIPELYDEIDEDIEVYFPIIRKEEEEKGGDITSTNYVNKQGKRYWVHPSNIEEAIYELFLDDFFDKEKILPKDISEIIQIVDTDGAYIPDECVVLDSSLSEEDSPFYKDDKIACLDVDKIVKRNEQKSENLDYLSSCKNIKVKQKTVPYSVYYVSCNLDHYLHQSANLDYRIKRSLADTFARTYIGDVEGFVKEISDDPGAVKGMSYDESWNYIKEDKNSLHRHTNLNLLFEKLLAKAES
;
A
#
# COMPACT_ATOMS: atom_id res chain seq x y z
N MET A 1 28.33 2.94 29.04
CA MET A 1 27.53 2.61 27.85
C MET A 1 27.00 3.90 27.27
N GLY A 2 27.47 4.32 26.09
CA GLY A 2 26.96 5.52 25.42
C GLY A 2 25.48 5.34 25.05
N LYS A 3 24.66 6.39 25.18
CA LYS A 3 23.28 6.37 24.69
C LYS A 3 23.32 6.18 23.18
N ARG A 4 22.64 5.16 22.66
CA ARG A 4 22.39 4.99 21.22
C ARG A 4 21.73 6.29 20.70
N PRO A 5 22.21 6.88 19.58
CA PRO A 5 21.58 8.05 18.98
C PRO A 5 20.08 7.81 18.75
N LYS A 6 19.28 8.86 18.94
CA LYS A 6 17.85 8.79 18.69
C LYS A 6 17.65 8.81 17.18
N ARG A 7 17.17 7.70 16.61
CA ARG A 7 16.81 7.59 15.18
C ARG A 7 15.34 8.00 15.00
N LYS A 8 15.01 8.57 13.83
CA LYS A 8 13.63 8.86 13.41
C LYS A 8 13.37 8.01 12.17
N ILE A 9 12.60 6.94 12.32
CA ILE A 9 12.40 5.97 11.24
C ILE A 9 10.96 6.00 10.77
N VAL A 10 10.75 6.24 9.47
CA VAL A 10 9.44 6.12 8.82
C VAL A 10 9.39 4.81 8.04
N LEU A 11 8.32 4.04 8.24
CA LEU A 11 8.10 2.80 7.51
C LEU A 11 7.01 2.98 6.47
N PHE A 12 7.29 2.58 5.23
CA PHE A 12 6.32 2.46 4.16
C PHE A 12 5.98 1.00 3.91
N LEU A 13 4.73 0.63 4.17
CA LEU A 13 4.22 -0.72 3.90
C LEU A 13 3.50 -0.69 2.56
N VAL A 14 3.93 -1.54 1.63
CA VAL A 14 3.34 -1.67 0.28
C VAL A 14 3.00 -3.13 0.01
N GLU A 15 2.03 -3.39 -0.86
CA GLU A 15 1.58 -4.75 -1.17
C GLU A 15 2.62 -5.50 -2.02
N GLY A 16 3.08 -4.88 -3.11
CA GLY A 16 3.92 -5.52 -4.12
C GLY A 16 5.40 -5.15 -4.08
N LYS A 17 6.22 -6.01 -4.69
CA LYS A 17 7.62 -5.69 -4.98
C LYS A 17 7.76 -4.59 -6.02
N SER A 18 6.88 -4.58 -7.04
CA SER A 18 6.82 -3.52 -8.05
C SER A 18 6.55 -2.17 -7.39
N ASP A 19 5.62 -2.12 -6.43
CA ASP A 19 5.25 -0.89 -5.75
C ASP A 19 6.42 -0.36 -4.92
N ARG A 20 7.11 -1.25 -4.21
CA ARG A 20 8.36 -0.89 -3.54
C ARG A 20 9.39 -0.38 -4.54
N GLU A 21 9.64 -1.12 -5.62
CA GLU A 21 10.63 -0.73 -6.64
C GLU A 21 10.33 0.67 -7.20
N ALA A 22 9.05 0.98 -7.49
CA ALA A 22 8.61 2.27 -8.02
C ALA A 22 8.77 3.45 -7.03
N LEU A 23 8.57 3.21 -5.73
CA LEU A 23 8.46 4.28 -4.72
C LEU A 23 9.72 4.45 -3.85
N GLN A 24 10.54 3.41 -3.68
CA GLN A 24 11.60 3.38 -2.66
C GLN A 24 12.81 4.28 -2.93
N LEU A 25 12.92 4.90 -4.12
CA LEU A 25 14.00 5.84 -4.42
C LEU A 25 13.57 7.28 -4.17
N ALA A 26 12.41 7.68 -4.71
CA ALA A 26 11.94 9.07 -4.62
C ALA A 26 11.39 9.43 -3.23
N ILE A 27 10.73 8.50 -2.52
CA ILE A 27 10.16 8.82 -1.20
C ILE A 27 11.26 9.14 -0.16
N PRO A 28 12.36 8.38 -0.04
CA PRO A 28 13.46 8.78 0.84
C PRO A 28 14.06 10.15 0.48
N GLU A 29 14.27 10.43 -0.80
CA GLU A 29 14.77 11.75 -1.25
C GLU A 29 13.81 12.89 -0.85
N LEU A 30 12.49 12.67 -0.91
CA LEU A 30 11.50 13.62 -0.41
C LEU A 30 11.59 13.83 1.12
N TYR A 31 11.94 12.80 1.88
CA TYR A 31 12.16 12.94 3.33
C TYR A 31 13.48 13.64 3.66
N ASP A 32 14.51 13.48 2.83
CA ASP A 32 15.79 14.20 2.97
C ASP A 32 15.59 15.72 2.84
N GLU A 33 14.62 16.17 2.03
CA GLU A 33 14.22 17.59 1.94
C GLU A 33 13.55 18.12 3.22
N ILE A 34 12.95 17.24 4.03
CA ILE A 34 12.32 17.59 5.31
C ILE A 34 13.35 17.60 6.44
N ASP A 35 14.11 16.51 6.58
CA ASP A 35 15.12 16.30 7.62
C ASP A 35 15.99 15.09 7.26
N GLU A 36 17.26 15.34 6.91
CA GLU A 36 18.26 14.33 6.51
C GLU A 36 18.53 13.24 7.58
N ASP A 37 18.12 13.47 8.84
CA ASP A 37 18.21 12.46 9.91
C ASP A 37 17.03 11.47 9.90
N ILE A 38 16.02 11.66 9.05
CA ILE A 38 14.90 10.73 8.90
C ILE A 38 15.31 9.57 7.99
N GLU A 39 15.24 8.36 8.54
CA GLU A 39 15.50 7.15 7.77
C GLU A 39 14.19 6.54 7.29
N VAL A 40 14.05 6.33 5.98
CA VAL A 40 12.86 5.72 5.38
C VAL A 40 13.15 4.28 4.99
N TYR A 41 12.27 3.36 5.38
CA TYR A 41 12.38 1.95 5.01
C TYR A 41 11.08 1.42 4.42
N PHE A 42 11.21 0.43 3.53
CA PHE A 42 10.09 -0.30 2.92
C PHE A 42 10.10 -1.78 3.33
N PRO A 43 9.61 -2.12 4.55
CA PRO A 43 9.38 -3.50 4.91
C PRO A 43 8.46 -4.19 3.90
N ILE A 44 8.78 -5.44 3.55
CA ILE A 44 7.95 -6.29 2.69
C ILE A 44 7.63 -7.58 3.43
N ILE A 45 6.43 -8.13 3.18
CA ILE A 45 6.03 -9.45 3.66
C ILE A 45 7.05 -10.50 3.21
N ARG A 46 7.61 -11.19 4.18
CA ARG A 46 8.52 -12.31 3.97
C ARG A 46 7.83 -13.62 4.31
N LYS A 47 8.15 -14.65 3.54
CA LYS A 47 7.83 -16.03 3.87
C LYS A 47 9.13 -16.79 3.84
N GLU A 48 9.57 -17.25 5.01
CA GLU A 48 10.90 -17.82 5.20
C GLU A 48 11.98 -16.78 4.83
N GLU A 49 12.93 -17.12 3.94
CA GLU A 49 13.98 -16.20 3.50
C GLU A 49 13.60 -15.38 2.26
N GLU A 50 12.46 -15.66 1.63
CA GLU A 50 12.04 -14.97 0.41
C GLU A 50 11.13 -13.77 0.73
N GLU A 51 11.45 -12.63 0.11
CA GLU A 51 10.49 -11.54 -0.02
C GLU A 51 9.37 -12.01 -0.96
N LYS A 52 8.12 -11.98 -0.49
CA LYS A 52 6.95 -12.35 -1.30
C LYS A 52 6.17 -11.10 -1.72
N GLY A 53 6.05 -10.12 -0.83
CA GLY A 53 4.95 -9.17 -0.91
C GLY A 53 3.62 -9.87 -0.63
N GLY A 54 2.53 -9.13 -0.74
CA GLY A 54 1.18 -9.63 -0.65
C GLY A 54 0.21 -8.60 -0.08
N ASP A 55 -1.05 -8.79 -0.43
CA ASP A 55 -2.16 -8.08 0.15
C ASP A 55 -2.49 -8.65 1.54
N ILE A 56 -2.35 -7.84 2.59
CA ILE A 56 -2.76 -8.25 3.95
C ILE A 56 -4.25 -8.07 4.21
N THR A 57 -4.94 -7.25 3.41
CA THR A 57 -6.33 -6.87 3.63
C THR A 57 -7.33 -7.93 3.18
N SER A 58 -6.89 -8.91 2.38
CA SER A 58 -7.76 -9.97 1.86
C SER A 58 -7.14 -11.38 1.91
N THR A 59 -6.32 -11.64 2.93
CA THR A 59 -5.56 -12.90 3.05
C THR A 59 -5.76 -13.61 4.38
N ASN A 60 -5.12 -14.78 4.50
CA ASN A 60 -4.87 -15.44 5.77
C ASN A 60 -3.36 -15.55 6.02
N TYR A 61 -2.97 -15.62 7.29
CA TYR A 61 -1.59 -15.80 7.70
C TYR A 61 -1.47 -16.89 8.76
N VAL A 62 -0.25 -17.43 8.90
CA VAL A 62 0.09 -18.36 9.96
C VAL A 62 0.91 -17.58 10.98
N ASN A 63 0.41 -17.51 12.21
CA ASN A 63 1.11 -16.77 13.25
C ASN A 63 2.33 -17.53 13.77
N LYS A 64 3.11 -16.91 14.66
CA LYS A 64 4.30 -17.55 15.26
C LYS A 64 4.04 -18.84 16.03
N GLN A 65 2.79 -19.08 16.45
CA GLN A 65 2.40 -20.32 17.12
C GLN A 65 1.97 -21.41 16.13
N GLY A 66 2.09 -21.17 14.83
CA GLY A 66 1.70 -22.11 13.78
C GLY A 66 0.20 -22.16 13.51
N LYS A 67 -0.59 -21.22 14.06
CA LYS A 67 -2.05 -21.19 13.85
C LYS A 67 -2.41 -20.27 12.69
N ARG A 68 -3.32 -20.73 11.85
CA ARG A 68 -3.83 -19.98 10.69
C ARG A 68 -5.01 -19.09 11.07
N TYR A 69 -4.99 -17.85 10.60
CA TYR A 69 -6.05 -16.87 10.79
C TYR A 69 -6.35 -16.15 9.48
N TRP A 70 -7.63 -15.93 9.19
CA TRP A 70 -8.03 -14.89 8.24
C TRP A 70 -7.80 -13.52 8.87
N VAL A 71 -7.36 -12.56 8.06
CA VAL A 71 -7.15 -11.19 8.51
C VAL A 71 -8.49 -10.46 8.57
N HIS A 72 -8.81 -9.91 9.73
CA HIS A 72 -10.01 -9.14 10.01
C HIS A 72 -9.65 -7.85 10.76
N PRO A 73 -10.56 -6.87 10.84
CA PRO A 73 -10.31 -5.64 11.60
C PRO A 73 -9.80 -5.86 13.03
N SER A 74 -10.22 -6.96 13.67
CA SER A 74 -9.83 -7.31 15.04
C SER A 74 -8.38 -7.82 15.19
N ASN A 75 -7.72 -8.23 14.11
CA ASN A 75 -6.35 -8.78 14.15
C ASN A 75 -5.40 -8.18 13.11
N ILE A 76 -5.82 -7.24 12.26
CA ILE A 76 -4.98 -6.70 11.19
C ILE A 76 -3.75 -5.94 11.70
N GLU A 77 -3.81 -5.28 12.86
CA GLU A 77 -2.62 -4.70 13.51
C GLU A 77 -1.57 -5.78 13.87
N GLU A 78 -2.03 -6.94 14.38
CA GLU A 78 -1.16 -8.08 14.68
C GLU A 78 -0.59 -8.67 13.39
N ALA A 79 -1.40 -8.80 12.34
CA ALA A 79 -0.96 -9.24 11.03
C ALA A 79 0.12 -8.31 10.45
N ILE A 80 -0.06 -6.99 10.55
CA ILE A 80 0.96 -6.00 10.14
C ILE A 80 2.27 -6.24 10.89
N TYR A 81 2.18 -6.39 12.22
CA TYR A 81 3.36 -6.62 13.05
C TYR A 81 4.08 -7.92 12.66
N GLU A 82 3.36 -9.03 12.56
CA GLU A 82 3.97 -10.35 12.30
C GLU A 82 4.50 -10.49 10.87
N LEU A 83 3.79 -9.95 9.88
CA LEU A 83 4.13 -10.13 8.46
C LEU A 83 5.19 -9.14 7.96
N PHE A 84 5.14 -7.88 8.42
CA PHE A 84 6.07 -6.85 7.96
C PHE A 84 7.18 -6.55 8.94
N LEU A 85 6.87 -6.44 10.24
CA LEU A 85 7.74 -5.72 11.17
C LEU A 85 8.65 -6.62 11.99
N ASP A 86 8.18 -7.82 12.34
CA ASP A 86 8.85 -8.67 13.30
C ASP A 86 10.26 -9.08 12.84
N ASP A 87 10.37 -9.70 11.67
CA ASP A 87 11.67 -10.06 11.06
C ASP A 87 12.48 -8.82 10.64
N PHE A 88 11.79 -7.75 10.26
CA PHE A 88 12.41 -6.50 9.82
C PHE A 88 13.26 -5.86 10.95
N PHE A 89 12.74 -5.82 12.18
CA PHE A 89 13.49 -5.26 13.32
C PHE A 89 14.82 -5.98 13.56
N ASP A 90 14.81 -7.30 13.48
CA ASP A 90 16.01 -8.11 13.74
C ASP A 90 17.03 -8.04 12.60
N LYS A 91 16.57 -7.93 11.35
CA LYS A 91 17.43 -7.82 10.17
C LYS A 91 18.08 -6.44 10.05
N GLU A 92 17.28 -5.38 10.16
CA GLU A 92 17.75 -3.99 10.03
C GLU A 92 18.36 -3.42 11.32
N LYS A 93 18.37 -4.22 12.41
CA LYS A 93 18.85 -3.81 13.74
C LYS A 93 18.15 -2.54 14.26
N ILE A 94 16.87 -2.39 13.89
CA ILE A 94 16.00 -1.28 14.28
C ILE A 94 15.25 -1.67 15.54
N LEU A 95 15.12 -0.72 16.48
CA LEU A 95 14.29 -0.93 17.67
C LEU A 95 12.90 -0.32 17.43
N PRO A 96 11.82 -0.92 17.98
CA PRO A 96 10.47 -0.35 17.89
C PRO A 96 10.39 1.11 18.35
N LYS A 97 11.23 1.50 19.33
CA LYS A 97 11.29 2.88 19.83
C LYS A 97 11.78 3.90 18.80
N ASP A 98 12.50 3.45 17.77
CA ASP A 98 13.08 4.29 16.72
C ASP A 98 12.04 4.65 15.64
N ILE A 99 10.93 3.91 15.55
CA ILE A 99 9.88 4.14 14.54
C ILE A 99 9.04 5.37 14.89
N SER A 100 9.04 6.40 14.05
CA SER A 100 8.27 7.63 14.22
C SER A 100 6.89 7.59 13.58
N GLU A 101 6.73 6.92 12.44
CA GLU A 101 5.47 6.88 11.68
C GLU A 101 5.44 5.59 10.82
N ILE A 102 4.24 5.04 10.63
CA ILE A 102 3.98 3.96 9.67
C ILE A 102 2.99 4.50 8.65
N ILE A 103 3.36 4.44 7.38
CA ILE A 103 2.51 4.80 6.26
C ILE A 103 2.29 3.53 5.46
N GLN A 104 1.03 3.23 5.14
CA GLN A 104 0.70 2.09 4.29
C GLN A 104 0.11 2.59 2.99
N ILE A 105 0.54 2.02 1.87
CA ILE A 105 -0.05 2.23 0.55
C ILE A 105 -0.68 0.92 0.14
N VAL A 106 -1.98 0.94 -0.15
CA VAL A 106 -2.78 -0.24 -0.48
C VAL A 106 -3.42 -0.09 -1.84
N ASP A 107 -3.61 -1.22 -2.50
CA ASP A 107 -4.48 -1.30 -3.65
C ASP A 107 -5.91 -1.45 -3.15
N THR A 108 -6.89 -0.80 -3.80
CA THR A 108 -8.31 -1.09 -3.47
C THR A 108 -8.84 -2.29 -4.25
N ASP A 109 -8.27 -2.60 -5.42
CA ASP A 109 -8.63 -3.75 -6.25
C ASP A 109 -10.14 -3.95 -6.44
N GLY A 110 -10.90 -2.88 -6.61
CA GLY A 110 -12.36 -2.97 -6.74
C GLY A 110 -13.08 -3.46 -5.49
N ALA A 111 -12.49 -3.35 -4.29
CA ALA A 111 -13.07 -3.86 -3.05
C ALA A 111 -14.44 -3.28 -2.69
N TYR A 112 -14.78 -2.10 -3.22
CA TYR A 112 -16.02 -1.40 -2.92
C TYR A 112 -17.05 -1.45 -4.06
N ILE A 113 -16.78 -2.16 -5.15
CA ILE A 113 -17.77 -2.27 -6.23
C ILE A 113 -18.97 -3.13 -5.81
N PRO A 114 -20.15 -2.88 -6.40
CA PRO A 114 -21.29 -3.78 -6.23
C PRO A 114 -20.99 -5.20 -6.74
N ASP A 115 -21.51 -6.22 -6.05
CA ASP A 115 -21.29 -7.64 -6.41
C ASP A 115 -21.69 -7.95 -7.86
N GLU A 116 -22.70 -7.27 -8.41
CA GLU A 116 -23.10 -7.42 -9.81
C GLU A 116 -22.03 -7.00 -10.83
N CYS A 117 -21.01 -6.24 -10.39
CA CYS A 117 -19.84 -5.89 -11.20
C CYS A 117 -18.76 -6.98 -11.19
N VAL A 118 -18.94 -8.07 -10.44
CA VAL A 118 -18.09 -9.26 -10.48
C VAL A 118 -18.73 -10.29 -11.41
N VAL A 119 -18.13 -10.54 -12.57
CA VAL A 119 -18.72 -11.35 -13.63
C VAL A 119 -17.91 -12.60 -13.93
N LEU A 120 -18.59 -13.73 -14.11
CA LEU A 120 -17.96 -14.97 -14.55
C LEU A 120 -17.49 -14.82 -16.01
N ASP A 121 -16.23 -15.10 -16.26
CA ASP A 121 -15.65 -15.16 -17.60
C ASP A 121 -14.83 -16.46 -17.75
N SER A 122 -15.49 -17.53 -18.17
CA SER A 122 -14.89 -18.85 -18.33
C SER A 122 -13.89 -18.93 -19.49
N SER A 123 -13.67 -17.84 -20.23
CA SER A 123 -12.65 -17.77 -21.28
C SER A 123 -11.26 -17.39 -20.75
N LEU A 124 -11.18 -16.89 -19.52
CA LEU A 124 -9.92 -16.54 -18.86
C LEU A 124 -9.10 -17.78 -18.53
N SER A 125 -7.77 -17.63 -18.50
CA SER A 125 -6.88 -18.60 -17.87
C SER A 125 -6.78 -18.35 -16.36
N GLU A 126 -6.25 -19.32 -15.61
CA GLU A 126 -5.92 -19.13 -14.19
C GLU A 126 -4.88 -18.03 -13.97
N GLU A 127 -4.02 -17.76 -14.95
CA GLU A 127 -3.00 -16.71 -14.87
C GLU A 127 -3.59 -15.31 -15.14
N ASP A 128 -4.67 -15.23 -15.92
CA ASP A 128 -5.34 -13.99 -16.30
C ASP A 128 -6.49 -13.61 -15.34
N SER A 129 -6.90 -14.52 -14.45
CA SER A 129 -8.00 -14.29 -13.51
C SER A 129 -7.49 -13.88 -12.12
N PRO A 130 -8.01 -12.79 -11.51
CA PRO A 130 -9.04 -11.89 -12.04
C PRO A 130 -8.50 -10.91 -13.09
N PHE A 131 -9.36 -10.56 -14.04
CA PHE A 131 -9.09 -9.56 -15.08
C PHE A 131 -9.93 -8.30 -14.83
N TYR A 132 -9.25 -7.19 -14.55
CA TYR A 132 -9.87 -5.90 -14.27
C TYR A 132 -10.25 -5.19 -15.58
N LYS A 133 -11.53 -4.84 -15.72
CA LYS A 133 -12.07 -4.01 -16.81
C LYS A 133 -12.54 -2.68 -16.21
N ASP A 134 -12.84 -1.70 -17.05
CA ASP A 134 -13.20 -0.34 -16.60
C ASP A 134 -14.29 -0.32 -15.53
N ASP A 135 -15.31 -1.17 -15.66
CA ASP A 135 -16.50 -1.12 -14.81
C ASP A 135 -16.86 -2.47 -14.15
N LYS A 136 -15.96 -3.46 -14.23
CA LYS A 136 -16.20 -4.83 -13.73
C LYS A 136 -14.92 -5.63 -13.53
N ILE A 137 -15.01 -6.63 -12.67
CA ILE A 137 -13.99 -7.67 -12.51
C ILE A 137 -14.48 -8.92 -13.22
N ALA A 138 -13.76 -9.37 -14.25
CA ALA A 138 -14.02 -10.66 -14.88
C ALA A 138 -13.17 -11.73 -14.19
N CYS A 139 -13.77 -12.85 -13.80
CA CYS A 139 -13.06 -13.89 -13.03
C CYS A 139 -13.59 -15.30 -13.29
N LEU A 140 -12.81 -16.30 -12.91
CA LEU A 140 -13.21 -17.72 -12.93
C LEU A 140 -14.08 -18.13 -11.73
N ASP A 141 -14.03 -17.37 -10.64
CA ASP A 141 -14.74 -17.68 -9.38
C ASP A 141 -15.31 -16.40 -8.75
N VAL A 142 -16.59 -16.14 -9.00
CA VAL A 142 -17.31 -14.95 -8.54
C VAL A 142 -17.41 -14.93 -7.01
N ASP A 143 -17.78 -16.04 -6.39
CA ASP A 143 -17.96 -16.14 -4.93
C ASP A 143 -16.64 -15.85 -4.20
N LYS A 144 -15.52 -16.29 -4.75
CA LYS A 144 -14.19 -15.99 -4.21
C LYS A 144 -13.87 -14.50 -4.27
N ILE A 145 -14.14 -13.84 -5.39
CA ILE A 145 -13.87 -12.39 -5.54
C ILE A 145 -14.81 -11.57 -4.66
N VAL A 146 -16.08 -11.92 -4.56
CA VAL A 146 -17.05 -11.24 -3.67
C VAL A 146 -16.61 -11.34 -2.21
N LYS A 147 -16.27 -12.54 -1.71
CA LYS A 147 -15.77 -12.71 -0.32
C LYS A 147 -14.46 -11.98 -0.07
N ARG A 148 -13.58 -11.97 -1.07
CA ARG A 148 -12.32 -11.23 -1.03
C ARG A 148 -12.60 -9.74 -0.88
N ASN A 149 -13.52 -9.17 -1.68
CA ASN A 149 -13.91 -7.77 -1.63
C ASN A 149 -14.57 -7.41 -0.30
N GLU A 150 -15.46 -8.25 0.22
CA GLU A 150 -16.03 -8.12 1.57
C GLU A 150 -14.91 -8.02 2.62
N GLN A 151 -14.00 -8.99 2.67
CA GLN A 151 -12.88 -8.98 3.62
C GLN A 151 -11.96 -7.75 3.46
N LYS A 152 -11.64 -7.38 2.20
CA LYS A 152 -10.79 -6.24 1.88
C LYS A 152 -11.42 -4.93 2.35
N SER A 153 -12.69 -4.72 2.03
CA SER A 153 -13.43 -3.50 2.36
C SER A 153 -13.56 -3.30 3.88
N GLU A 154 -13.88 -4.36 4.63
CA GLU A 154 -13.92 -4.31 6.10
C GLU A 154 -12.56 -3.90 6.71
N ASN A 155 -11.48 -4.49 6.21
CA ASN A 155 -10.13 -4.19 6.68
C ASN A 155 -9.70 -2.77 6.31
N LEU A 156 -9.98 -2.32 5.08
CA LEU A 156 -9.66 -0.96 4.63
C LEU A 156 -10.48 0.10 5.39
N ASP A 157 -11.74 -0.18 5.72
CA ASP A 157 -12.57 0.70 6.55
C ASP A 157 -11.98 0.89 7.93
N TYR A 158 -11.51 -0.20 8.55
CA TYR A 158 -10.80 -0.13 9.81
C TYR A 158 -9.48 0.64 9.69
N LEU A 159 -8.62 0.30 8.73
CA LEU A 159 -7.30 0.92 8.57
C LEU A 159 -7.40 2.42 8.26
N SER A 160 -8.33 2.85 7.40
CA SER A 160 -8.54 4.27 7.07
C SER A 160 -9.01 5.10 8.27
N SER A 161 -9.76 4.50 9.18
CA SER A 161 -10.13 5.13 10.46
C SER A 161 -9.01 5.10 11.50
N CYS A 162 -8.07 4.16 11.38
CA CYS A 162 -6.99 3.93 12.33
C CYS A 162 -5.95 5.06 12.27
N LYS A 163 -5.64 5.64 13.44
CA LYS A 163 -4.64 6.73 13.54
C LYS A 163 -3.31 6.28 14.13
N ASN A 164 -3.28 5.11 14.78
CA ASN A 164 -2.07 4.59 15.40
C ASN A 164 -2.07 3.05 15.38
N ILE A 165 -0.90 2.44 15.20
CA ILE A 165 -0.70 0.98 15.34
C ILE A 165 0.19 0.70 16.54
N LYS A 166 -0.11 -0.38 17.27
CA LYS A 166 0.74 -0.85 18.37
C LYS A 166 1.89 -1.72 17.85
N VAL A 167 3.12 -1.26 18.05
CA VAL A 167 4.36 -1.99 17.75
C VAL A 167 5.05 -2.37 19.05
N LYS A 168 4.89 -3.63 19.48
CA LYS A 168 5.29 -4.13 20.81
C LYS A 168 4.75 -3.23 21.95
N GLN A 169 5.62 -2.43 22.56
CA GLN A 169 5.30 -1.56 23.71
C GLN A 169 5.04 -0.11 23.28
N LYS A 170 5.15 0.22 21.98
CA LYS A 170 5.01 1.58 21.46
C LYS A 170 3.74 1.71 20.62
N THR A 171 3.02 2.81 20.82
CA THR A 171 1.97 3.26 19.91
C THR A 171 2.61 4.20 18.89
N VAL A 172 2.47 3.87 17.60
CA VAL A 172 3.11 4.57 16.50
C VAL A 172 2.03 5.21 15.62
N PRO A 173 2.14 6.51 15.25
CA PRO A 173 1.26 7.13 14.29
C PRO A 173 1.16 6.31 13.00
N TYR A 174 -0.06 6.16 12.51
CA TYR A 174 -0.38 5.37 11.34
C TYR A 174 -1.30 6.14 10.38
N SER A 175 -1.07 5.98 9.09
CA SER A 175 -1.99 6.42 8.05
C SER A 175 -1.92 5.48 6.85
N VAL A 176 -3.06 5.27 6.19
CA VAL A 176 -3.15 4.47 4.97
C VAL A 176 -3.59 5.34 3.80
N TYR A 177 -2.96 5.16 2.65
CA TYR A 177 -3.31 5.80 1.37
C TYR A 177 -3.57 4.71 0.35
N TYR A 178 -4.38 5.02 -0.66
CA TYR A 178 -4.80 4.04 -1.64
C TYR A 178 -4.31 4.38 -3.04
N VAL A 179 -4.18 3.33 -3.84
CA VAL A 179 -4.29 3.39 -5.28
C VAL A 179 -5.48 2.55 -5.72
N SER A 180 -6.30 3.11 -6.59
CA SER A 180 -7.48 2.46 -7.10
C SER A 180 -7.13 1.40 -8.13
N CYS A 181 -7.82 0.28 -8.10
CA CYS A 181 -7.39 -0.96 -8.72
C CYS A 181 -5.99 -1.38 -8.25
N ASN A 182 -4.91 -0.81 -8.81
CA ASN A 182 -3.53 -1.01 -8.37
C ASN A 182 -2.57 0.09 -8.86
N LEU A 183 -1.36 0.15 -8.31
CA LEU A 183 -0.34 1.15 -8.69
C LEU A 183 0.02 1.12 -10.19
N ASP A 184 0.11 -0.06 -10.78
CA ASP A 184 0.38 -0.23 -12.21
C ASP A 184 -0.71 0.41 -13.10
N HIS A 185 -1.98 0.25 -12.72
CA HIS A 185 -3.09 0.91 -13.40
C HIS A 185 -2.93 2.43 -13.34
N TYR A 186 -2.54 2.96 -12.18
CA TYR A 186 -2.37 4.38 -11.98
C TYR A 186 -1.23 4.97 -12.83
N LEU A 187 -0.04 4.36 -12.76
CA LEU A 187 1.17 4.85 -13.42
C LEU A 187 1.25 4.51 -14.91
N HIS A 188 0.66 3.39 -15.33
CA HIS A 188 0.86 2.83 -16.67
C HIS A 188 -0.44 2.60 -17.45
N GLN A 189 -1.58 3.00 -16.89
CA GLN A 189 -2.92 2.85 -17.50
C GLN A 189 -3.24 1.39 -17.84
N SER A 190 -2.67 0.44 -17.09
CA SER A 190 -2.91 -1.00 -17.31
C SER A 190 -2.98 -1.75 -15.98
N ALA A 191 -4.19 -2.18 -15.61
CA ALA A 191 -4.46 -2.93 -14.40
C ALA A 191 -4.01 -4.41 -14.45
N ASN A 192 -3.80 -4.96 -15.65
CA ASN A 192 -3.59 -6.40 -15.89
C ASN A 192 -2.19 -6.70 -16.44
N LEU A 193 -1.17 -5.93 -16.02
CA LEU A 193 0.20 -6.18 -16.47
C LEU A 193 0.75 -7.49 -15.93
N ASP A 194 1.50 -8.23 -16.76
CA ASP A 194 2.23 -9.40 -16.28
C ASP A 194 3.38 -9.01 -15.35
N TYR A 195 3.73 -9.91 -14.44
CA TYR A 195 4.73 -9.65 -13.41
C TYR A 195 6.10 -9.18 -13.94
N ARG A 196 6.54 -9.66 -15.11
CA ARG A 196 7.85 -9.26 -15.66
C ARG A 196 7.80 -7.83 -16.19
N ILE A 197 6.71 -7.46 -16.87
CA ILE A 197 6.50 -6.09 -17.33
C ILE A 197 6.32 -5.14 -16.14
N LYS A 198 5.53 -5.51 -15.13
CA LYS A 198 5.35 -4.71 -13.89
C LYS A 198 6.69 -4.28 -13.30
N ARG A 199 7.60 -5.24 -13.09
CA ARG A 199 8.94 -4.94 -12.56
C ARG A 199 9.78 -4.05 -13.47
N SER A 200 9.74 -4.27 -14.78
CA SER A 200 10.49 -3.43 -15.72
C SER A 200 9.98 -1.99 -15.74
N LEU A 201 8.66 -1.79 -15.66
CA LEU A 201 8.05 -0.48 -15.65
C LEU A 201 8.28 0.23 -14.31
N ALA A 202 8.20 -0.49 -13.19
CA ALA A 202 8.54 0.02 -11.87
C ALA A 202 10.00 0.51 -11.79
N ASP A 203 10.96 -0.29 -12.27
CA ASP A 203 12.38 0.13 -12.32
C ASP A 203 12.58 1.34 -13.25
N THR A 204 11.89 1.39 -14.39
CA THR A 204 11.96 2.53 -15.32
C THR A 204 11.39 3.80 -14.69
N PHE A 205 10.23 3.69 -14.04
CA PHE A 205 9.58 4.79 -13.34
C PHE A 205 10.49 5.32 -12.23
N ALA A 206 11.00 4.44 -11.37
CA ALA A 206 11.89 4.81 -10.27
C ALA A 206 13.16 5.52 -10.77
N ARG A 207 13.79 5.00 -11.84
CA ARG A 207 14.99 5.61 -12.44
C ARG A 207 14.74 6.97 -13.07
N THR A 208 13.54 7.20 -13.58
CA THR A 208 13.18 8.47 -14.23
C THR A 208 13.26 9.63 -13.24
N TYR A 209 12.97 9.37 -11.97
CA TYR A 209 12.87 10.40 -10.94
C TYR A 209 13.99 10.38 -9.89
N ILE A 210 15.08 9.65 -10.13
CA ILE A 210 16.27 9.72 -9.24
C ILE A 210 16.80 11.16 -9.25
N GLY A 211 16.80 11.83 -8.10
CA GLY A 211 17.20 13.22 -7.96
C GLY A 211 16.21 14.24 -8.53
N ASP A 212 14.99 13.82 -8.88
CA ASP A 212 13.89 14.69 -9.34
C ASP A 212 12.60 14.41 -8.54
N VAL A 213 12.67 14.73 -7.24
CA VAL A 213 11.54 14.61 -6.31
C VAL A 213 10.34 15.45 -6.76
N GLU A 214 10.58 16.65 -7.27
CA GLU A 214 9.52 17.53 -7.78
C GLU A 214 8.79 16.88 -8.98
N GLY A 215 9.53 16.29 -9.92
CA GLY A 215 8.97 15.53 -11.03
C GLY A 215 8.17 14.32 -10.57
N PHE A 216 8.68 13.54 -9.61
CA PHE A 216 7.97 12.40 -9.03
C PHE A 216 6.63 12.81 -8.40
N VAL A 217 6.65 13.86 -7.57
CA VAL A 217 5.43 14.34 -6.90
C VAL A 217 4.43 14.86 -7.92
N LYS A 218 4.87 15.60 -8.95
CA LYS A 218 4.00 16.09 -10.02
C LYS A 218 3.37 14.98 -10.82
N GLU A 219 4.13 13.96 -11.23
CA GLU A 219 3.62 12.83 -12.00
C GLU A 219 2.43 12.17 -11.30
N ILE A 220 2.50 12.03 -9.97
CA ILE A 220 1.41 11.44 -9.20
C ILE A 220 0.31 12.47 -8.89
N SER A 221 0.65 13.69 -8.51
CA SER A 221 -0.31 14.66 -7.96
C SER A 221 -1.06 15.47 -9.02
N ASP A 222 -0.43 15.72 -10.16
CA ASP A 222 -1.03 16.50 -11.24
C ASP A 222 -1.93 15.64 -12.15
N ASP A 223 -1.78 14.33 -12.12
CA ASP A 223 -2.61 13.40 -12.88
C ASP A 223 -4.11 13.60 -12.59
N PRO A 224 -5.00 13.52 -13.61
CA PRO A 224 -6.44 13.69 -13.43
C PRO A 224 -7.11 12.68 -12.48
N GLY A 225 -6.46 11.55 -12.22
CA GLY A 225 -6.90 10.51 -11.30
C GLY A 225 -6.64 10.84 -9.83
N ALA A 226 -5.68 11.72 -9.51
CA ALA A 226 -5.43 12.14 -8.14
C ALA A 226 -6.65 12.90 -7.57
N VAL A 227 -7.00 12.65 -6.31
CA VAL A 227 -8.13 13.35 -5.68
C VAL A 227 -7.75 14.79 -5.33
N LYS A 228 -8.35 15.76 -6.02
CA LYS A 228 -8.05 17.19 -5.83
C LYS A 228 -9.09 17.88 -4.96
N GLY A 229 -8.64 18.69 -4.01
CA GLY A 229 -9.51 19.50 -3.15
C GLY A 229 -10.35 18.70 -2.15
N MET A 230 -9.98 17.44 -1.88
CA MET A 230 -10.62 16.58 -0.88
C MET A 230 -9.75 16.47 0.37
N SER A 231 -10.38 16.41 1.54
CA SER A 231 -9.73 15.95 2.76
C SER A 231 -9.44 14.44 2.72
N TYR A 232 -8.64 13.98 3.66
CA TYR A 232 -8.35 12.54 3.82
C TYR A 232 -9.63 11.71 3.95
N ASP A 233 -10.57 12.10 4.81
CA ASP A 233 -11.82 11.36 5.04
C ASP A 233 -12.74 11.43 3.82
N GLU A 234 -12.82 12.59 3.13
CA GLU A 234 -13.57 12.72 1.87
C GLU A 234 -12.99 11.83 0.77
N SER A 235 -11.67 11.72 0.66
CA SER A 235 -11.01 10.86 -0.33
C SER A 235 -11.33 9.37 -0.13
N TRP A 236 -11.48 8.94 1.13
CA TRP A 236 -11.89 7.58 1.47
C TRP A 236 -13.38 7.35 1.28
N ASN A 237 -14.23 8.36 1.46
CA ASN A 237 -15.65 8.24 1.10
C ASN A 237 -15.79 8.14 -0.43
N TYR A 238 -15.07 8.98 -1.18
CA TYR A 238 -15.10 9.00 -2.64
C TYR A 238 -14.75 7.64 -3.26
N ILE A 239 -13.69 6.97 -2.79
CA ILE A 239 -13.24 5.70 -3.38
C ILE A 239 -14.22 4.54 -3.14
N LYS A 240 -15.10 4.68 -2.13
CA LYS A 240 -16.16 3.72 -1.79
C LYS A 240 -17.42 3.89 -2.63
N GLU A 241 -17.54 4.98 -3.38
CA GLU A 241 -18.72 5.26 -4.19
C GLU A 241 -18.66 4.55 -5.54
N ASP A 242 -19.78 3.93 -5.92
CA ASP A 242 -20.02 3.29 -7.22
C ASP A 242 -18.87 2.34 -7.62
N LYS A 243 -18.14 2.65 -8.69
CA LYS A 243 -17.06 1.84 -9.25
C LYS A 243 -15.70 2.49 -9.08
N ASN A 244 -15.60 3.52 -8.24
CA ASN A 244 -14.38 4.32 -8.13
C ASN A 244 -13.16 3.49 -7.73
N SER A 245 -13.33 2.42 -6.94
CA SER A 245 -12.27 1.47 -6.56
C SER A 245 -11.73 0.59 -7.70
N LEU A 246 -12.36 0.60 -8.88
CA LEU A 246 -11.82 0.00 -10.12
C LEU A 246 -11.22 1.03 -11.08
N HIS A 247 -11.67 2.29 -11.00
CA HIS A 247 -11.17 3.36 -11.84
C HIS A 247 -9.74 3.75 -11.47
N ARG A 248 -9.18 4.75 -12.15
CA ARG A 248 -7.79 5.18 -11.95
C ARG A 248 -7.72 6.39 -11.02
N HIS A 249 -7.77 6.14 -9.71
CA HIS A 249 -7.75 7.15 -8.66
C HIS A 249 -6.69 6.90 -7.58
N THR A 250 -6.22 7.96 -6.92
CA THR A 250 -5.37 7.85 -5.73
C THR A 250 -5.55 9.04 -4.80
N ASN A 251 -5.25 8.85 -3.52
CA ASN A 251 -5.09 9.94 -2.56
C ASN A 251 -3.64 10.14 -2.10
N LEU A 252 -2.65 9.57 -2.82
CA LEU A 252 -1.23 9.79 -2.54
C LEU A 252 -0.82 11.26 -2.63
N ASN A 253 -1.50 12.07 -3.44
CA ASN A 253 -1.26 13.51 -3.48
C ASN A 253 -1.46 14.17 -2.10
N LEU A 254 -2.41 13.69 -1.28
CA LEU A 254 -2.61 14.21 0.08
C LEU A 254 -1.43 13.90 1.01
N LEU A 255 -0.78 12.74 0.81
CA LEU A 255 0.47 12.43 1.51
C LEU A 255 1.56 13.42 1.10
N PHE A 256 1.75 13.64 -0.20
CA PHE A 256 2.81 14.53 -0.69
C PHE A 256 2.58 15.98 -0.31
N GLU A 257 1.35 16.49 -0.36
CA GLU A 257 0.99 17.81 0.15
C GLU A 257 1.37 17.96 1.64
N LYS A 258 1.09 16.94 2.46
CA LYS A 258 1.48 16.90 3.89
C LYS A 258 3.01 16.90 4.05
N LEU A 259 3.75 16.20 3.20
CA LEU A 259 5.21 16.10 3.28
C LEU A 259 5.89 17.39 2.81
N LEU A 260 5.47 17.96 1.69
CA LEU A 260 5.97 19.24 1.18
C LEU A 260 5.71 20.38 2.17
N ALA A 261 4.52 20.43 2.77
CA ALA A 261 4.22 21.43 3.80
C ALA A 261 5.13 21.34 5.04
N LYS A 262 5.74 20.17 5.32
CA LYS A 262 6.74 19.99 6.38
C LYS A 262 8.15 20.39 5.92
N ALA A 263 8.48 20.20 4.64
CA ALA A 263 9.76 20.64 4.10
C ALA A 263 9.87 22.17 4.05
N GLU A 264 8.74 22.85 3.85
CA GLU A 264 8.65 24.31 3.84
C GLU A 264 8.62 24.96 5.25
N SER A 265 8.47 24.17 6.32
CA SER A 265 8.26 24.66 7.70
C SER A 265 9.52 24.65 8.56
#